data_AF-A0A819DKU3-F1
#
_entry.id   AF-A0A819DKU3-F1
#
_cell.length_a   1.000
_cell.length_b   1.000
_cell.length_c   1.000
_cell.angle_alpha   90.00
_cell.angle_beta   90.00
_cell.angle_gamma   90.00
#
_symmetry.space_group_name_H-M   'P 1'
#
loop_
_entity.id
_entity.type
_entity.pdbx_description
1 polymer ?
#
loop_
_entity_poly.entity_id
_entity_poly.type
_entity_poly.pdbx_seq_one_letter_code
_entity_poly.pdbx_strand_id
1 'polypeptide(L)'
;MSIRAIVDTTIVQPIQNNFYLNSHTDYQGVNRPPHYHVLLDEIGFTTNELQLLTFHLCFADPPALTTEAIPSVVHQADLAALDARDLFYNDDE
;
A
#
# COMPACT_ATOMS: atom_id res chain seq x y z
N MET A 1 -0.64 -9.57 17.20
CA MET A 1 -0.63 -8.14 17.56
C MET A 1 -0.29 -7.37 16.28
N SER A 2 -1.30 -6.99 15.48
CA SER A 2 -1.08 -6.23 14.23
C SER A 2 -0.63 -4.83 14.60
N ILE A 3 0.60 -4.48 14.26
CA ILE A 3 1.11 -3.13 14.37
C ILE A 3 0.31 -2.24 13.40
N ARG A 4 -0.21 -1.13 13.91
CA ARG A 4 -0.91 -0.06 13.18
C ARG A 4 -0.19 1.25 13.48
N ALA A 5 0.91 1.50 12.77
CA ALA A 5 1.65 2.75 12.93
C ALA A 5 1.36 3.66 11.72
N ILE A 6 0.83 4.84 12.00
CA ILE A 6 0.58 5.91 11.02
C ILE A 6 1.42 7.11 11.44
N VAL A 7 2.09 7.74 10.48
CA VAL A 7 2.84 8.98 10.71
C VAL A 7 2.44 10.00 9.66
N ASP A 8 1.81 11.09 10.10
CA ASP A 8 1.18 12.12 9.26
C ASP A 8 1.46 13.56 9.74
N THR A 9 2.43 13.76 10.65
CA THR A 9 2.70 15.08 11.26
C THR A 9 4.16 15.53 11.16
N THR A 10 5.12 14.73 11.65
CA THR A 10 6.50 15.23 11.86
C THR A 10 7.42 15.10 10.63
N ILE A 11 7.23 14.06 9.81
CA ILE A 11 8.14 13.69 8.71
C ILE A 11 7.47 13.72 7.33
N VAL A 12 6.31 14.35 7.26
CA VAL A 12 5.48 14.44 6.05
C VAL A 12 5.48 15.87 5.50
N GLN A 13 5.01 16.07 4.27
CA GLN A 13 5.04 17.40 3.67
C GLN A 13 3.92 18.28 4.24
N PRO A 14 4.20 19.50 4.76
CA PRO A 14 3.18 20.30 5.45
C PRO A 14 2.01 20.78 4.59
N ILE A 15 2.18 20.78 3.27
CA ILE A 15 1.21 21.36 2.30
C ILE A 15 0.40 20.27 1.59
N GLN A 16 0.96 19.06 1.47
CA GLN A 16 0.36 17.96 0.72
C GLN A 16 -0.24 16.95 1.71
N ASN A 17 -1.35 16.33 1.33
CA ASN A 17 -1.92 15.25 2.12
C ASN A 17 -1.11 13.97 1.85
N ASN A 18 -0.18 13.65 2.75
CA ASN A 18 0.63 12.45 2.69
C ASN A 18 0.88 11.86 4.08
N PHE A 19 1.09 10.55 4.12
CA PHE A 19 1.26 9.80 5.35
C PHE A 19 2.08 8.53 5.13
N TYR A 20 2.80 8.12 6.15
CA TYR A 20 3.39 6.78 6.23
C TYR A 20 2.43 5.84 6.93
N LEU A 21 2.26 4.63 6.41
CA LEU A 21 1.45 3.59 7.02
C LEU A 21 2.22 2.28 7.08
N ASN A 22 2.35 1.72 8.28
CA ASN A 22 2.82 0.36 8.47
C ASN A 22 1.63 -0.56 8.80
N SER A 23 1.28 -1.42 7.84
CA SER A 23 0.17 -2.39 7.92
C SER A 23 0.60 -3.82 8.24
N HIS A 24 1.90 -4.13 8.21
CA HIS A 24 2.41 -5.50 8.32
C HIS A 24 3.46 -5.65 9.39
N THR A 25 3.64 -6.90 9.83
CA THR A 25 4.69 -7.26 10.77
C THR A 25 5.77 -7.97 9.99
N ASP A 26 6.95 -7.36 9.90
CA ASP A 26 8.10 -8.05 9.32
C ASP A 26 8.54 -9.17 10.25
N TYR A 27 8.71 -10.35 9.68
CA TYR A 27 9.29 -11.49 10.38
C TYR A 27 10.80 -11.28 10.64
N GLN A 28 11.49 -10.57 9.75
CA GLN A 28 12.93 -10.34 9.84
C GLN A 28 13.33 -8.99 9.22
N GLY A 29 14.22 -8.25 9.90
CA GLY A 29 14.77 -6.98 9.41
C GLY A 29 14.10 -5.75 9.99
N VAL A 30 14.38 -4.59 9.39
CA VAL A 30 13.78 -3.30 9.77
C VAL A 30 12.62 -3.01 8.83
N ASN A 31 11.46 -2.70 9.41
CA ASN A 31 10.26 -2.36 8.66
C ASN A 31 10.45 -1.08 7.84
N ARG A 32 10.06 -1.14 6.57
CA ARG A 32 10.06 0.01 5.65
C ARG A 32 8.60 0.40 5.37
N PRO A 33 8.02 1.35 6.12
CA PRO A 33 6.65 1.75 5.92
C PRO A 33 6.50 2.47 4.57
N PRO A 34 5.51 2.09 3.74
CA PRO A 34 5.23 2.84 2.52
C PRO A 34 4.76 4.26 2.80
N HIS A 35 5.12 5.17 1.89
CA HIS A 35 4.73 6.58 1.91
C HIS A 35 3.63 6.81 0.88
N TYR A 36 2.47 7.25 1.34
CA TYR A 36 1.30 7.50 0.50
C TYR A 36 1.16 9.00 0.27
N HIS A 37 0.99 9.38 -1.00
CA HIS A 37 0.70 10.76 -1.41
C HIS A 37 -0.67 10.82 -2.07
N VAL A 38 -1.54 11.67 -1.55
CA VAL A 38 -2.85 11.94 -2.18
C VAL A 38 -2.63 13.02 -3.24
N LEU A 39 -2.66 12.61 -4.51
CA LEU A 39 -2.45 13.51 -5.64
C LEU A 39 -3.75 14.20 -6.07
N LEU A 40 -4.86 13.50 -5.95
CA LEU A 40 -6.20 13.96 -6.34
C LEU A 40 -7.23 13.35 -5.39
N ASP A 41 -8.12 14.18 -4.87
CA ASP A 41 -9.29 13.76 -4.11
C ASP A 41 -10.49 14.62 -4.49
N GLU A 42 -11.37 14.08 -5.34
CA GLU A 42 -12.63 14.72 -5.74
C GLU A 42 -13.81 14.26 -4.88
N ILE A 43 -13.62 13.21 -4.07
CA ILE A 43 -14.65 12.64 -3.19
C ILE A 43 -14.76 13.47 -1.92
N GLY A 44 -13.64 14.07 -1.48
CA GLY A 44 -13.56 14.93 -0.30
C GLY A 44 -13.37 14.11 0.97
N PHE A 45 -12.53 13.08 0.93
CA PHE A 45 -12.19 12.30 2.10
C PHE A 45 -11.36 13.13 3.09
N THR A 46 -11.59 12.85 4.37
CA THR A 46 -10.64 13.26 5.41
C THR A 46 -9.39 12.40 5.35
N THR A 47 -8.26 12.95 5.83
CA THR A 47 -7.00 12.18 5.93
C THR A 47 -7.18 10.88 6.72
N ASN A 48 -7.96 10.90 7.81
CA ASN A 48 -8.25 9.70 8.61
C ASN A 48 -9.02 8.63 7.83
N GLU A 49 -9.98 9.04 7.00
CA GLU A 49 -10.75 8.11 6.16
C GLU A 49 -9.85 7.45 5.12
N LEU A 50 -8.96 8.23 4.48
CA LEU A 50 -7.99 7.68 3.53
C LEU A 50 -7.01 6.72 4.21
N GLN A 51 -6.46 7.09 5.36
CA GLN A 51 -5.58 6.21 6.13
C GLN A 51 -6.27 4.87 6.49
N LEU A 52 -7.52 4.92 6.95
CA LEU A 52 -8.29 3.74 7.31
C LEU A 52 -8.65 2.89 6.09
N LEU A 53 -9.03 3.53 4.99
CA LEU A 53 -9.32 2.87 3.72
C LEU A 53 -8.08 2.14 3.20
N THR A 54 -6.94 2.84 3.10
CA THR A 54 -5.66 2.25 2.70
C THR A 54 -5.30 1.09 3.61
N PHE A 55 -5.44 1.25 4.93
CA PHE A 55 -5.20 0.18 5.87
C PHE A 55 -6.08 -1.05 5.62
N HIS A 56 -7.39 -0.89 5.41
CA HIS A 56 -8.27 -2.03 5.13
C HIS A 56 -7.95 -2.72 3.81
N LEU A 57 -7.53 -1.96 2.78
CA LEU A 57 -7.13 -2.54 1.51
C LEU A 57 -5.88 -3.42 1.63
N CYS A 58 -5.02 -3.25 2.63
CA CYS A 58 -3.87 -4.13 2.87
C CYS A 58 -4.26 -5.51 3.44
N PHE A 59 -5.53 -5.75 3.75
CA PHE A 59 -6.09 -7.02 4.25
C PHE A 59 -7.05 -7.66 3.23
N ALA A 60 -7.18 -7.06 2.05
CA ALA A 60 -8.21 -7.42 1.09
C ALA A 60 -7.77 -8.54 0.14
N ASP A 61 -6.53 -9.04 0.23
CA ASP A 61 -6.00 -10.06 -0.67
C ASP A 61 -6.50 -11.47 -0.28
N PRO A 62 -7.29 -12.16 -1.12
CA PRO A 62 -7.63 -13.56 -0.92
C PRO A 62 -6.58 -14.46 -1.59
N PRO A 63 -6.15 -15.59 -0.97
CA PRO A 63 -6.62 -16.19 0.28
C PRO A 63 -5.73 -15.86 1.50
N ALA A 64 -4.93 -14.80 1.43
CA ALA A 64 -3.94 -14.49 2.44
C ALA A 64 -4.60 -14.12 3.78
N LEU A 65 -4.25 -14.82 4.86
CA LEU A 65 -4.61 -14.44 6.23
C LEU A 65 -3.60 -13.44 6.84
N THR A 66 -2.68 -12.95 6.01
CA THR A 66 -1.57 -12.08 6.38
C THR A 66 -1.72 -10.72 5.73
N THR A 67 -1.22 -9.70 6.40
CA THR A 67 -1.26 -8.34 5.89
C THR A 67 -0.09 -8.06 4.99
N GLU A 68 -0.34 -7.27 3.96
CA GLU A 68 0.68 -6.81 3.04
C GLU A 68 1.14 -5.41 3.40
N ALA A 69 2.35 -5.04 2.95
CA ALA A 69 2.89 -3.70 3.13
C ALA A 69 2.10 -2.64 2.33
N ILE A 70 1.65 -3.02 1.15
CA ILE A 70 0.93 -2.18 0.19
C ILE A 70 -0.52 -2.65 0.06
N PRO A 71 -1.43 -1.81 -0.47
CA PRO A 71 -2.82 -2.22 -0.71
C PRO A 71 -2.88 -3.38 -1.71
N SER A 72 -3.77 -4.34 -1.49
CA SER A 72 -3.86 -5.55 -2.32
C SER A 72 -4.10 -5.25 -3.81
N VAL A 73 -4.82 -4.16 -4.12
CA VAL A 73 -5.03 -3.70 -5.49
C VAL A 73 -3.73 -3.30 -6.21
N VAL A 74 -2.75 -2.76 -5.48
CA VAL A 74 -1.43 -2.41 -6.02
C VAL A 74 -0.63 -3.69 -6.25
N HIS A 75 -0.65 -4.60 -5.28
CA HIS A 75 0.03 -5.89 -5.41
C HIS A 75 -0.47 -6.70 -6.62
N GLN A 76 -1.79 -6.77 -6.81
CA GLN A 76 -2.41 -7.46 -7.93
C GLN A 76 -2.08 -6.79 -9.28
N ALA A 77 -1.99 -5.46 -9.33
CA ALA A 77 -1.56 -4.75 -10.53
C ALA A 77 -0.10 -5.08 -10.91
N ASP A 78 0.78 -5.19 -9.92
CA ASP A 78 2.18 -5.59 -10.13
C ASP A 78 2.28 -7.02 -10.66
N LEU A 79 1.51 -7.97 -10.10
CA LEU A 79 1.45 -9.35 -10.60
C LEU A 79 0.93 -9.39 -12.05
N ALA A 80 -0.15 -8.68 -12.36
CA ALA A 80 -0.67 -8.61 -13.72
C ALA A 80 0.34 -8.02 -14.72
N ALA A 81 1.14 -7.03 -14.30
CA ALA A 81 2.21 -6.46 -15.13
C ALA A 81 3.36 -7.46 -15.36
N LEU A 82 3.71 -8.27 -14.36
CA LEU A 82 4.69 -9.35 -14.49
C LEU A 82 4.20 -10.45 -15.44
N ASP A 83 2.95 -10.88 -15.29
CA ASP A 83 2.32 -11.87 -16.18
C ASP A 83 2.29 -11.37 -17.63
N ALA A 84 1.89 -10.11 -17.84
CA ALA A 84 1.89 -9.49 -19.17
C ALA A 84 3.31 -9.46 -19.77
N ARG A 85 4.32 -9.09 -18.98
CA ARG A 85 5.72 -9.14 -19.42
C ARG A 85 6.10 -10.56 -19.85
N ASP A 86 5.81 -11.56 -19.01
CA ASP A 86 6.21 -12.93 -19.31
C ASP A 86 5.48 -13.48 -20.54
N LEU A 87 4.23 -13.08 -20.78
CA LEU A 87 3.53 -13.35 -22.04
C LEU A 87 4.29 -12.76 -23.25
N PHE A 88 4.65 -11.48 -23.21
CA PHE A 88 5.28 -10.80 -24.36
C PHE A 88 6.72 -11.23 -24.65
N TYR A 89 7.48 -11.67 -23.64
CA TYR A 89 8.89 -12.03 -23.81
C TYR A 89 9.14 -13.54 -24.01
N ASN A 90 8.18 -14.42 -23.66
CA ASN A 90 8.32 -15.87 -23.86
C ASN A 90 7.71 -16.37 -25.19
N ASP A 91 7.15 -15.48 -26.02
CA ASP A 91 6.63 -15.80 -27.37
C ASP A 91 7.73 -15.77 -28.47
N ASP A 92 8.95 -15.32 -28.14
CA ASP A 92 10.09 -15.19 -29.07
C ASP A 92 11.08 -16.39 -29.05
N GLU A 93 10.74 -17.51 -28.40
CA GLU A 93 11.49 -18.78 -28.40
C GLU A 93 10.69 -19.93 -29.05
#